data_AF-A0A5Q3LA82-F1
#
_entry.id   AF-A0A5Q3LA82-F1
#
_cell.length_a   1.000
_cell.length_b   1.000
_cell.length_c   1.000
_cell.angle_alpha   90.00
_cell.angle_beta   90.00
_cell.angle_gamma   90.00
#
_symmetry.space_group_name_H-M   'P 1'
#
loop_
_entity.id
_entity.type
_entity.pdbx_description
1 polymer ?
#
loop_
_entity_poly.entity_id
_entity_poly.type
_entity_poly.pdbx_seq_one_letter_code
_entity_poly.pdbx_strand_id
1 'polypeptide(L)'
;MVSRSGEFNKLVKLKASGPRGPSNKIFEEWPYRPTFDENFDADVLPLDQWKTVLGSEMFDLTPDLEGKFNPSFRTMISYFARRDVSGGFESTLSTTKQMQKVSIQVNLAYLFGLNWLLSKRLGLLIDEEKQLTPLTKGSKNKYLDKILGSPGELSAMITVNESEVSKLESQLENFQILDTYRELEKEASEKAIKISELTNENYLDRKRIEFIDSQLKKEKEPSALAIKQMYEETKLIFPESLDRHLSDIETFYKVIAQNRRSHLVDEKTAAEERMIDRENELKELDDRRRKILDRLQTTGALDQLLKLRGELTEKKSILEDLRFRRKRALFIEKKKRELTVLKSNLEQDIEDDQLSEDNHVKEATALFGEYSDRMCNYKGILSVDSRKNGLDFSIKVPGEKSKGIKNMQTFCFDMMLSIIWAKKDLGPGFLVHDSHIFDGMDGRQIAKAIEIGDEVTREHKFQYIITLNSDVFEKAKFSDDFDSESFVNDYRLSDENTSGGILGLRVD
;
A
#
# COMPACT_ATOMS: atom_id res chain seq x y z
N MET A 1 -6.96 28.19 27.94
CA MET A 1 -7.64 28.64 26.71
C MET A 1 -6.91 28.06 25.51
N VAL A 2 -7.62 27.42 24.58
CA VAL A 2 -7.04 26.89 23.32
C VAL A 2 -7.43 27.88 22.22
N SER A 3 -6.48 28.63 21.65
CA SER A 3 -6.77 29.48 20.49
C SER A 3 -6.77 28.63 19.21
N ARG A 4 -7.74 28.88 18.33
CA ARG A 4 -7.80 28.28 16.99
C ARG A 4 -7.25 29.29 15.98
N SER A 5 -5.98 29.16 15.62
CA SER A 5 -5.43 29.69 14.38
C SER A 5 -4.72 28.56 13.64
N GLY A 6 -4.85 28.55 12.32
CA GLY A 6 -4.59 27.40 11.43
C GLY A 6 -3.20 26.77 11.53
N GLU A 7 -3.18 25.46 11.23
CA GLU A 7 -2.01 24.62 10.89
C GLU A 7 -0.69 24.87 11.65
N PHE A 8 -0.76 25.04 12.97
CA PHE A 8 0.41 24.89 13.85
C PHE A 8 -0.06 24.25 15.16
N ASN A 9 0.78 23.40 15.76
CA ASN A 9 0.49 22.64 16.99
C ASN A 9 -0.35 23.45 17.99
N LYS A 10 -1.56 22.97 18.33
CA LYS A 10 -2.41 23.63 19.33
C LYS A 10 -1.62 23.81 20.62
N LEU A 11 -1.42 25.05 21.05
CA LEU A 11 -0.70 25.35 22.30
C LEU A 11 -1.68 25.43 23.48
N VAL A 12 -1.25 24.89 24.61
CA VAL A 12 -1.95 24.96 25.89
C VAL A 12 -1.23 25.97 26.75
N LYS A 13 -1.91 27.09 27.04
CA LYS A 13 -1.43 28.10 27.99
C LYS A 13 -1.53 27.57 29.41
N LEU A 14 -0.41 27.54 30.11
CA LEU A 14 -0.27 27.17 31.51
C LEU A 14 -0.14 28.43 32.36
N LYS A 15 -0.76 28.40 33.54
CA LYS A 15 -0.68 29.49 34.51
C LYS A 15 -0.21 28.90 35.82
N ALA A 16 1.09 28.90 36.06
CA ALA A 16 1.65 28.46 37.33
C ALA A 16 1.57 29.57 38.38
N SER A 17 1.25 29.21 39.62
CA SER A 17 1.44 30.05 40.80
C SER A 17 2.90 29.99 41.25
N GLY A 18 3.82 30.61 40.48
CA GLY A 18 5.26 30.57 40.73
C GLY A 18 6.08 31.33 39.67
N PRO A 19 7.43 31.29 39.74
CA PRO A 19 8.28 31.90 38.70
C PRO A 19 7.98 31.31 37.32
N ARG A 20 8.00 32.16 36.28
CA ARG A 20 7.68 31.79 34.89
C ARG A 20 8.84 31.00 34.26
N GLY A 21 8.53 30.10 33.32
CA GLY A 21 9.52 29.36 32.52
C GLY A 21 10.03 28.07 33.18
N PRO A 22 11.04 27.41 32.57
CA PRO A 22 11.56 26.09 32.98
C PRO A 22 12.26 26.07 34.35
N SER A 23 12.30 27.22 35.04
CA SER A 23 12.84 27.38 36.41
C SER A 23 11.81 27.10 37.50
N ASN A 24 10.55 26.83 37.13
CA ASN A 24 9.54 26.41 38.08
C ASN A 24 9.72 24.94 38.44
N LYS A 25 9.98 24.65 39.73
CA LYS A 25 10.22 23.28 40.25
C LYS A 25 9.09 22.30 39.90
N ILE A 26 7.86 22.78 39.77
CA ILE A 26 6.69 21.95 39.40
C ILE A 26 6.87 21.31 38.02
N PHE A 27 7.59 21.98 37.11
CA PHE A 27 7.82 21.46 35.75
C PHE A 27 9.03 20.54 35.65
N GLU A 28 9.84 20.39 36.70
CA GLU A 28 11.05 19.58 36.64
C GLU A 28 10.75 18.08 36.59
N GLU A 29 9.63 17.67 37.20
CA GLU A 29 9.15 16.29 37.29
C GLU A 29 8.33 15.87 36.06
N TRP A 30 7.91 16.83 35.22
CA TRP A 30 7.10 16.54 34.04
C TRP A 30 7.94 15.93 32.91
N PRO A 31 7.34 15.00 32.11
CA PRO A 31 8.02 14.43 30.95
C PRO A 31 8.36 15.49 29.88
N TYR A 32 7.56 16.57 29.84
CA TYR A 32 7.76 17.69 28.91
C TYR A 32 7.69 19.02 29.65
N ARG A 33 8.75 19.82 29.52
CA ARG A 33 8.84 21.14 30.14
C ARG A 33 8.15 22.21 29.27
N PRO A 34 7.30 23.05 29.86
CA PRO A 34 6.73 24.20 29.15
C PRO A 34 7.80 25.19 28.71
N THR A 35 7.51 25.89 27.61
CA THR A 35 8.33 26.99 27.11
C THR A 35 7.58 28.31 27.26
N PHE A 36 8.25 29.39 27.61
CA PHE A 36 7.60 30.70 27.68
C PHE A 36 7.33 31.24 26.26
N ASP A 37 6.09 31.66 25.99
CA ASP A 37 5.70 32.30 24.74
C ASP A 37 5.31 33.76 25.00
N GLU A 38 6.05 34.67 24.34
CA GLU A 38 5.88 36.12 24.49
C GLU A 38 4.52 36.62 24.00
N ASN A 39 3.93 36.00 22.97
CA ASN A 39 2.63 36.41 22.43
C ASN A 39 1.49 36.11 23.41
N PHE A 40 1.63 35.02 24.17
CA PHE A 40 0.64 34.62 25.16
C PHE A 40 0.95 35.13 26.57
N ASP A 41 2.10 35.77 26.78
CA ASP A 41 2.65 36.15 28.10
C ASP A 41 2.52 35.01 29.12
N ALA A 42 2.89 33.79 28.72
CA ALA A 42 2.71 32.60 29.54
C ALA A 42 3.57 31.42 29.10
N ASP A 43 3.73 30.48 30.03
CA ASP A 43 4.27 29.16 29.72
C ASP A 43 3.27 28.39 28.87
N VAL A 44 3.74 27.82 27.77
CA VAL A 44 2.92 27.06 26.83
C VAL A 44 3.48 25.67 26.61
N LEU A 45 2.60 24.73 26.30
CA LEU A 45 2.96 23.38 25.91
C LEU A 45 2.11 22.93 24.72
N PRO A 46 2.68 22.30 23.68
CA PRO A 46 1.92 21.63 22.65
C PRO A 46 0.88 20.67 23.22
N LEU A 47 -0.31 20.62 22.63
CA LEU A 47 -1.44 19.84 23.12
C LEU A 47 -1.13 18.35 23.26
N ASP A 48 -0.32 17.78 22.39
CA ASP A 48 0.05 16.37 22.46
C ASP A 48 1.06 16.08 23.59
N GLN A 49 1.99 17.00 23.84
CA GLN A 49 2.86 16.94 25.02
C GLN A 49 2.03 17.13 26.30
N TRP A 50 1.04 18.02 26.30
CA TRP A 50 0.14 18.22 27.43
C TRP A 50 -0.69 16.97 27.76
N LYS A 51 -1.20 16.26 26.75
CA LYS A 51 -1.85 14.96 26.98
C LYS A 51 -0.90 13.95 27.60
N THR A 52 0.39 13.98 27.24
CA THR A 52 1.39 13.06 27.79
C THR A 52 1.68 13.38 29.26
N VAL A 53 1.87 14.66 29.58
CA VAL A 53 1.97 15.12 30.99
C VAL A 53 0.76 14.68 31.79
N LEU A 54 -0.47 14.97 31.33
CA LEU A 54 -1.69 14.56 32.03
C LEU A 54 -1.81 13.04 32.19
N GLY A 55 -1.34 12.27 31.21
CA GLY A 55 -1.31 10.81 31.30
C GLY A 55 -0.36 10.31 32.37
N SER A 56 0.84 10.90 32.44
CA SER A 56 1.85 10.59 33.46
C SER A 56 1.34 10.97 34.85
N GLU A 57 0.86 12.20 35.04
CA GLU A 57 0.46 12.70 36.36
C GLU A 57 -0.81 12.04 36.90
N MET A 58 -1.84 11.85 36.05
CA MET A 58 -3.12 11.31 36.53
C MET A 58 -3.16 9.79 36.52
N PHE A 59 -2.44 9.14 35.61
CA PHE A 59 -2.61 7.70 35.40
C PHE A 59 -1.32 6.92 35.52
N ASP A 60 -0.18 7.55 35.86
CA ASP A 60 1.15 6.94 35.88
C ASP A 60 1.54 6.31 34.52
N LEU A 61 1.06 6.92 33.42
CA LEU A 61 1.36 6.42 32.09
C LEU A 61 2.80 6.74 31.71
N THR A 62 3.54 5.72 31.28
CA THR A 62 4.88 5.92 30.72
C THR A 62 4.81 6.81 29.47
N PRO A 63 5.57 7.92 29.42
CA PRO A 63 5.59 8.80 28.27
C PRO A 63 6.21 8.11 27.05
N ASP A 64 5.83 8.58 25.86
CA ASP A 64 6.47 8.24 24.58
C ASP A 64 6.54 6.74 24.23
N LEU A 65 5.59 5.95 24.74
CA LEU A 65 5.47 4.55 24.36
C LEU A 65 5.19 4.41 22.87
N GLU A 66 6.10 3.74 22.16
CA GLU A 66 5.93 3.42 20.75
C GLU A 66 4.91 2.28 20.53
N GLY A 67 4.33 2.26 19.32
CA GLY A 67 3.45 1.20 18.84
C GLY A 67 1.96 1.46 19.05
N LYS A 68 1.15 0.50 18.58
CA LYS A 68 -0.32 0.56 18.67
C LYS A 68 -0.83 0.08 20.03
N PHE A 69 -2.07 0.45 20.32
CA PHE A 69 -2.84 -0.02 21.48
C PHE A 69 -2.23 0.36 22.84
N ASN A 70 -1.49 1.47 22.93
CA ASN A 70 -1.07 1.99 24.24
C ASN A 70 -2.26 2.67 24.95
N PRO A 71 -2.40 2.50 26.27
CA PRO A 71 -3.25 3.39 27.07
C PRO A 71 -2.79 4.84 26.86
N SER A 72 -3.75 5.76 26.84
CA SER A 72 -3.49 7.18 26.64
C SER A 72 -4.34 7.99 27.60
N PHE A 73 -3.90 9.20 27.94
CA PHE A 73 -4.71 10.11 28.75
C PHE A 73 -6.16 10.22 28.24
N ARG A 74 -6.35 10.36 26.92
CA ARG A 74 -7.68 10.51 26.32
C ARG A 74 -8.57 9.28 26.50
N THR A 75 -8.02 8.08 26.43
CA THR A 75 -8.80 6.86 26.63
C THR A 75 -9.10 6.63 28.11
N MET A 76 -8.12 6.89 28.99
CA MET A 76 -8.28 6.76 30.45
C MET A 76 -9.31 7.74 31.00
N ILE A 77 -9.13 9.04 30.75
CA ILE A 77 -10.00 10.09 31.30
C ILE A 77 -11.46 9.93 30.88
N SER A 78 -11.71 9.29 29.74
CA SER A 78 -13.07 9.06 29.25
C SER A 78 -13.88 8.12 30.13
N TYR A 79 -13.26 7.30 30.98
CA TYR A 79 -13.95 6.48 32.00
C TYR A 79 -14.35 7.30 33.24
N PHE A 80 -13.70 8.45 33.47
CA PHE A 80 -13.98 9.37 34.58
C PHE A 80 -14.74 10.62 34.13
N ALA A 81 -14.90 10.82 32.83
CA ALA A 81 -15.63 11.93 32.23
C ALA A 81 -16.27 11.47 30.92
N ARG A 82 -17.37 10.72 31.04
CA ARG A 82 -18.08 10.14 29.90
C ARG A 82 -18.83 11.22 29.11
N ARG A 83 -18.93 11.00 27.80
CA ARG A 83 -19.65 11.89 26.88
C ARG A 83 -20.69 11.12 26.09
N ASP A 84 -21.95 11.49 26.24
CA ASP A 84 -23.06 10.84 25.52
C ASP A 84 -22.88 10.95 24.00
N VAL A 85 -22.49 12.13 23.50
CA VAL A 85 -22.21 12.38 22.06
C VAL A 85 -21.19 11.40 21.48
N SER A 86 -20.25 10.92 22.30
CA SER A 86 -19.24 9.93 21.88
C SER A 86 -19.75 8.48 21.98
N GLY A 87 -20.92 8.25 22.56
CA GLY A 87 -21.48 6.95 22.91
C GLY A 87 -21.06 6.46 24.29
N GLY A 88 -20.66 7.35 25.21
CA GLY A 88 -20.10 6.98 26.51
C GLY A 88 -21.02 6.18 27.41
N PHE A 89 -22.35 6.29 27.24
CA PHE A 89 -23.35 5.55 28.00
C PHE A 89 -23.95 4.37 27.21
N GLU A 90 -23.52 4.15 25.96
CA GLU A 90 -23.98 3.01 25.14
C GLU A 90 -23.41 1.67 25.60
N SER A 91 -22.45 1.65 26.51
CA SER A 91 -21.92 0.43 27.13
C SER A 91 -21.13 0.82 28.37
N THR A 92 -21.30 0.06 29.44
CA THR A 92 -20.58 0.29 30.69
C THR A 92 -19.06 0.14 30.51
N LEU A 93 -18.62 -0.80 29.67
CA LEU A 93 -17.20 -1.14 29.52
C LEU A 93 -16.46 -0.30 28.48
N SER A 94 -17.16 0.45 27.63
CA SER A 94 -16.57 1.26 26.57
C SER A 94 -17.03 2.71 26.63
N THR A 95 -16.13 3.63 26.31
CA THR A 95 -16.40 5.07 26.41
C THR A 95 -16.72 5.72 25.06
N THR A 96 -16.62 4.96 23.97
CA THR A 96 -16.95 5.43 22.61
C THR A 96 -17.61 4.33 21.76
N LYS A 97 -18.52 4.70 20.83
CA LYS A 97 -19.31 3.74 20.01
C LYS A 97 -18.47 2.74 19.21
N GLN A 98 -17.28 3.15 18.76
CA GLN A 98 -16.43 2.39 17.85
C GLN A 98 -15.11 1.94 18.50
N MET A 99 -15.07 1.89 19.83
CA MET A 99 -13.87 1.46 20.54
C MET A 99 -13.53 0.02 20.17
N GLN A 100 -12.31 -0.20 19.68
CA GLN A 100 -11.87 -1.55 19.30
C GLN A 100 -11.78 -2.44 20.55
N LYS A 101 -12.15 -3.72 20.42
CA LYS A 101 -12.11 -4.68 21.52
C LYS A 101 -10.75 -4.73 22.23
N VAL A 102 -9.66 -4.75 21.46
CA VAL A 102 -8.28 -4.71 21.99
C VAL A 102 -8.05 -3.45 22.81
N SER A 103 -8.51 -2.28 22.35
CA SER A 103 -8.41 -1.04 23.11
C SER A 103 -9.21 -1.12 24.42
N ILE A 104 -10.41 -1.71 24.43
CA ILE A 104 -11.18 -1.92 25.67
C ILE A 104 -10.38 -2.79 26.64
N GLN A 105 -9.88 -3.94 26.17
CA GLN A 105 -9.09 -4.88 26.97
C GLN A 105 -7.84 -4.23 27.56
N VAL A 106 -7.06 -3.51 26.75
CA VAL A 106 -5.86 -2.82 27.22
C VAL A 106 -6.19 -1.75 28.26
N ASN A 107 -7.19 -0.91 27.98
CA ASN A 107 -7.51 0.20 28.87
C ASN A 107 -8.10 -0.30 30.19
N LEU A 108 -9.00 -1.30 30.16
CA LEU A 108 -9.55 -1.88 31.38
C LEU A 108 -8.51 -2.70 32.14
N ALA A 109 -7.65 -3.46 31.47
CA ALA A 109 -6.54 -4.15 32.14
C ALA A 109 -5.68 -3.15 32.91
N TYR A 110 -5.34 -2.01 32.29
CA TYR A 110 -4.61 -0.94 32.94
C TYR A 110 -5.34 -0.38 34.17
N LEU A 111 -6.62 -0.01 34.01
CA LEU A 111 -7.41 0.60 35.08
C LEU A 111 -7.65 -0.35 36.26
N PHE A 112 -7.72 -1.66 36.00
CA PHE A 112 -7.89 -2.71 37.01
C PHE A 112 -6.56 -3.16 37.63
N GLY A 113 -5.41 -2.67 37.16
CA GLY A 113 -4.10 -3.11 37.66
C GLY A 113 -3.66 -4.49 37.16
N LEU A 114 -4.23 -4.96 36.05
CA LEU A 114 -3.79 -6.17 35.34
C LEU A 114 -2.69 -5.83 34.33
N ASN A 115 -1.96 -6.84 33.86
CA ASN A 115 -0.91 -6.64 32.88
C ASN A 115 -1.45 -6.37 31.47
N TRP A 116 -1.71 -5.09 31.21
CA TRP A 116 -2.20 -4.58 29.93
C TRP A 116 -1.26 -4.86 28.74
N LEU A 117 0.03 -5.09 28.97
CA LEU A 117 1.00 -5.40 27.91
C LEU A 117 0.66 -6.74 27.23
N LEU A 118 0.10 -7.68 27.97
CA LEU A 118 -0.35 -8.97 27.41
C LEU A 118 -1.51 -8.75 26.44
N SER A 119 -2.49 -7.92 26.82
CA SER A 119 -3.61 -7.52 25.94
C SER A 119 -3.12 -6.75 24.71
N LYS A 120 -2.14 -5.84 24.85
CA LYS A 120 -1.51 -5.13 23.73
C LYS A 120 -0.84 -6.12 22.77
N ARG A 121 -0.02 -7.04 23.30
CA ARG A 121 0.69 -8.06 22.51
C ARG A 121 -0.29 -8.95 21.74
N LEU A 122 -1.39 -9.35 22.37
CA LEU A 122 -2.42 -10.16 21.72
C LEU A 122 -3.06 -9.40 20.55
N GLY A 123 -3.38 -8.12 20.77
CA GLY A 123 -3.90 -7.24 19.74
C GLY A 123 -2.97 -7.12 18.53
N LEU A 124 -1.67 -6.96 18.75
CA LEU A 124 -0.66 -6.92 17.68
C LEU A 124 -0.60 -8.24 16.91
N LEU A 125 -0.65 -9.40 17.59
CA LEU A 125 -0.67 -10.71 16.92
C LEU A 125 -1.97 -10.94 16.12
N ILE A 126 -3.10 -10.42 16.59
CA ILE A 126 -4.37 -10.46 15.84
C ILE A 126 -4.28 -9.59 14.58
N ASP A 127 -3.69 -8.41 14.68
CA ASP A 127 -3.47 -7.53 13.52
C ASP A 127 -2.49 -8.16 12.51
N GLU A 128 -1.43 -8.81 12.98
CA GLU A 128 -0.49 -9.55 12.12
C GLU A 128 -1.20 -10.71 11.38
N GLU A 129 -2.03 -11.48 12.08
CA GLU A 129 -2.83 -12.55 11.45
C GLU A 129 -3.83 -12.00 10.40
N LYS A 130 -4.47 -10.86 10.70
CA LYS A 130 -5.35 -10.18 9.73
C LYS A 130 -4.59 -9.76 8.48
N GLN A 131 -3.34 -9.31 8.60
CA GLN A 131 -2.50 -8.95 7.45
C GLN A 131 -2.12 -10.16 6.57
N LEU A 132 -2.04 -11.37 7.16
CA LEU A 132 -1.81 -12.60 6.39
C LEU A 132 -3.06 -13.05 5.61
N THR A 133 -4.26 -12.63 6.00
CA THR A 133 -5.51 -13.09 5.38
C THR A 133 -5.66 -12.64 3.92
N PRO A 134 -5.43 -11.36 3.55
CA PRO A 134 -5.36 -10.93 2.14
C PRO A 134 -4.27 -11.64 1.34
N LEU A 135 -3.18 -12.09 1.96
CA LEU A 135 -2.15 -12.87 1.25
C LEU A 135 -2.63 -14.29 0.88
N THR A 136 -3.68 -14.77 1.55
CA THR A 136 -4.36 -16.05 1.24
C THR A 136 -5.59 -15.90 0.36
N LYS A 137 -6.22 -14.72 0.32
CA LYS A 137 -7.38 -14.43 -0.53
C LYS A 137 -6.89 -13.63 -1.73
N GLY A 138 -6.81 -14.27 -2.90
CA GLY A 138 -6.46 -13.61 -4.15
C GLY A 138 -7.26 -12.32 -4.37
N SER A 139 -6.63 -11.32 -5.00
CA SER A 139 -7.28 -10.10 -5.48
C SER A 139 -8.63 -10.42 -6.12
N LYS A 140 -9.61 -9.51 -5.98
CA LYS A 140 -10.99 -9.55 -6.50
C LYS A 140 -11.08 -9.67 -8.05
N ASN A 141 -10.38 -10.60 -8.65
CA ASN A 141 -10.39 -10.88 -10.08
C ASN A 141 -10.83 -12.33 -10.23
N LYS A 142 -12.12 -12.51 -10.55
CA LYS A 142 -12.86 -13.78 -10.58
C LYS A 142 -12.25 -14.89 -11.45
N TYR A 143 -11.24 -14.58 -12.26
CA TYR A 143 -10.49 -15.53 -13.09
C TYR A 143 -9.20 -16.06 -12.43
N LEU A 144 -8.66 -15.37 -11.40
CA LEU A 144 -7.47 -15.78 -10.65
C LEU A 144 -7.79 -16.58 -9.37
N ASP A 145 -9.06 -16.65 -8.97
CA ASP A 145 -9.51 -17.37 -7.76
C ASP A 145 -9.37 -18.90 -7.85
N LYS A 146 -9.16 -19.47 -9.04
CA LYS A 146 -9.11 -20.93 -9.23
C LYS A 146 -7.74 -21.58 -8.98
N ILE A 147 -6.70 -20.82 -8.63
CA ILE A 147 -5.33 -21.39 -8.50
C ILE A 147 -4.55 -20.76 -7.32
N LEU A 148 -5.14 -20.80 -6.13
CA LEU A 148 -4.41 -20.72 -4.86
C LEU A 148 -4.60 -22.05 -4.13
N GLY A 149 -3.91 -23.09 -4.63
CA GLY A 149 -3.97 -24.41 -4.02
C GLY A 149 -3.20 -24.48 -2.71
N SER A 150 -3.51 -25.49 -1.89
CA SER A 150 -2.68 -25.84 -0.73
C SER A 150 -1.23 -26.15 -1.18
N PRO A 151 -0.21 -26.05 -0.29
CA PRO A 151 1.15 -26.44 -0.65
C PRO A 151 1.26 -27.87 -1.21
N GLY A 152 0.37 -28.77 -0.78
CA GLY A 152 0.24 -30.12 -1.33
C GLY A 152 -0.28 -30.14 -2.77
N GLU A 153 -1.37 -29.43 -3.05
CA GLU A 153 -1.92 -29.30 -4.41
C GLU A 153 -0.92 -28.65 -5.37
N LEU A 154 -0.24 -27.58 -4.94
CA LEU A 154 0.79 -26.92 -5.74
C LEU A 154 1.98 -27.86 -6.02
N SER A 155 2.34 -28.73 -5.07
CA SER A 155 3.40 -29.73 -5.29
C SER A 155 2.98 -30.81 -6.30
N ALA A 156 1.73 -31.25 -6.27
CA ALA A 156 1.19 -32.16 -7.28
C ALA A 156 1.19 -31.50 -8.67
N MET A 157 0.73 -30.25 -8.79
CA MET A 157 0.75 -29.49 -10.04
C MET A 157 2.17 -29.28 -10.59
N ILE A 158 3.12 -28.96 -9.71
CA ILE A 158 4.55 -28.86 -10.06
C ILE A 158 5.03 -30.19 -10.63
N THR A 159 4.76 -31.31 -9.95
CA THR A 159 5.21 -32.65 -10.39
C THR A 159 4.65 -33.01 -11.77
N VAL A 160 3.37 -32.73 -12.02
CA VAL A 160 2.74 -32.96 -13.33
C VAL A 160 3.39 -32.09 -14.41
N ASN A 161 3.58 -30.79 -14.16
CA ASN A 161 4.20 -29.88 -15.14
C ASN A 161 5.68 -30.19 -15.36
N GLU A 162 6.42 -30.63 -14.33
CA GLU A 162 7.80 -31.10 -14.47
C GLU A 162 7.88 -32.34 -15.39
N SER A 163 6.93 -33.28 -15.26
CA SER A 163 6.85 -34.42 -16.17
C SER A 163 6.56 -34.00 -17.61
N GLU A 164 5.66 -33.04 -17.83
CA GLU A 164 5.37 -32.50 -19.16
C GLU A 164 6.56 -31.75 -19.78
N VAL A 165 7.24 -30.92 -18.99
CA VAL A 165 8.48 -30.22 -19.40
C VAL A 165 9.53 -31.25 -19.81
N SER A 166 9.75 -32.29 -19.00
CA SER A 166 10.73 -33.35 -19.30
C SER A 166 10.38 -34.12 -20.58
N LYS A 167 9.09 -34.38 -20.84
CA LYS A 167 8.62 -35.00 -22.10
C LYS A 167 8.89 -34.10 -23.31
N LEU A 168 8.58 -32.81 -23.21
CA LEU A 168 8.84 -31.84 -24.29
C LEU A 168 10.33 -31.64 -24.54
N GLU A 169 11.17 -31.62 -23.49
CA GLU A 169 12.62 -31.58 -23.61
C GLU A 169 13.16 -32.83 -24.33
N SER A 170 12.69 -34.02 -23.94
CA SER A 170 13.06 -35.28 -24.61
C SER A 170 12.61 -35.32 -26.07
N GLN A 171 11.43 -34.77 -26.39
CA GLN A 171 10.95 -34.65 -27.77
C GLN A 171 11.81 -33.70 -28.60
N LEU A 172 12.24 -32.58 -28.03
CA LEU A 172 13.14 -31.62 -28.68
C LEU A 172 14.56 -32.18 -28.88
N GLU A 173 15.06 -32.98 -27.93
CA GLU A 173 16.36 -33.65 -28.04
C GLU A 173 16.35 -34.71 -29.15
N ASN A 174 15.30 -35.53 -29.21
CA ASN A 174 15.10 -36.51 -30.28
C ASN A 174 14.74 -35.89 -31.64
N PHE A 175 14.39 -34.60 -31.68
CA PHE A 175 14.12 -33.86 -32.93
C PHE A 175 15.40 -33.55 -33.72
N GLN A 176 16.57 -33.60 -33.06
CA GLN A 176 17.86 -33.57 -33.76
C GLN A 176 18.18 -34.96 -34.31
N ILE A 177 17.96 -35.19 -35.60
CA ILE A 177 18.82 -35.93 -36.54
C ILE A 177 18.09 -35.89 -37.89
N LEU A 178 18.48 -34.96 -38.76
CA LEU A 178 18.52 -35.13 -40.21
C LEU A 178 19.53 -34.09 -40.72
N ASP A 179 20.81 -34.46 -40.70
CA ASP A 179 21.93 -33.65 -41.20
C ASP A 179 21.70 -33.13 -42.63
N THR A 180 20.87 -33.85 -43.40
CA THR A 180 20.39 -33.48 -44.73
C THR A 180 19.67 -32.13 -44.80
N TYR A 181 19.09 -31.60 -43.71
CA TYR A 181 18.44 -30.27 -43.74
C TYR A 181 19.43 -29.12 -43.72
N ARG A 182 20.48 -29.23 -42.88
CA ARG A 182 21.51 -28.18 -42.79
C ARG A 182 22.27 -28.08 -44.10
N GLU A 183 22.48 -29.21 -44.78
CA GLU A 183 23.10 -29.25 -46.09
C GLU A 183 22.24 -28.56 -47.16
N LEU A 184 20.93 -28.80 -47.18
CA LEU A 184 19.99 -28.14 -48.10
C LEU A 184 19.85 -26.63 -47.83
N GLU A 185 19.83 -26.20 -46.57
CA GLU A 185 19.81 -24.79 -46.19
C GLU A 185 21.09 -24.06 -46.62
N LYS A 186 22.25 -24.70 -46.42
CA LYS A 186 23.55 -24.19 -46.85
C LYS A 186 23.61 -24.07 -48.37
N GLU A 187 23.18 -25.11 -49.09
CA GLU A 187 23.11 -25.10 -50.57
C GLU A 187 22.19 -23.98 -51.06
N ALA A 188 21.00 -23.80 -50.48
CA ALA A 188 20.07 -22.73 -50.86
C ALA A 188 20.67 -21.33 -50.64
N SER A 189 21.41 -21.14 -49.55
CA SER A 189 22.06 -19.87 -49.21
C SER A 189 23.22 -19.55 -50.15
N GLU A 190 24.08 -20.53 -50.46
CA GLU A 190 25.15 -20.39 -51.44
C GLU A 190 24.62 -20.02 -52.83
N LYS A 191 23.51 -20.65 -53.26
CA LYS A 191 22.86 -20.34 -54.53
C LYS A 191 22.24 -18.93 -54.54
N ALA A 192 21.66 -18.48 -53.43
CA ALA A 192 21.13 -17.11 -53.31
C ALA A 192 22.23 -16.04 -53.44
N ILE A 193 23.40 -16.27 -52.82
CA ILE A 193 24.56 -15.39 -52.94
C ILE A 193 24.99 -15.32 -54.41
N LYS A 194 25.14 -16.48 -55.08
CA LYS A 194 25.57 -16.55 -56.48
C LYS A 194 24.59 -15.85 -57.43
N ILE A 195 23.29 -16.03 -57.23
CA ILE A 195 22.23 -15.32 -57.98
C ILE A 195 22.40 -13.80 -57.82
N SER A 196 22.64 -13.32 -56.60
CA SER A 196 22.83 -11.89 -56.34
C SER A 196 24.08 -11.33 -57.04
N GLU A 197 25.20 -12.07 -57.01
CA GLU A 197 26.44 -11.70 -57.70
C GLU A 197 26.23 -11.57 -59.21
N LEU A 198 25.67 -12.61 -59.84
CA LEU A 198 25.40 -12.64 -61.28
C LEU A 198 24.41 -11.55 -61.72
N THR A 199 23.40 -11.28 -60.88
CA THR A 199 22.43 -10.19 -61.13
C THR A 199 23.11 -8.82 -61.11
N ASN A 200 24.03 -8.60 -60.17
CA ASN A 200 24.79 -7.35 -60.09
C ASN A 200 25.76 -7.20 -61.27
N GLU A 201 26.45 -8.28 -61.67
CA GLU A 201 27.32 -8.28 -62.85
C GLU A 201 26.54 -7.96 -64.14
N ASN A 202 25.35 -8.55 -64.30
CA ASN A 202 24.46 -8.24 -65.43
C ASN A 202 23.98 -6.78 -65.42
N TYR A 203 23.72 -6.21 -64.24
CA TYR A 203 23.40 -4.78 -64.12
C TYR A 203 24.56 -3.90 -64.60
N LEU A 204 25.80 -4.24 -64.24
CA LEU A 204 27.00 -3.51 -64.65
C LEU A 204 27.24 -3.58 -66.16
N ASP A 205 27.18 -4.79 -66.76
CA ASP A 205 27.34 -4.95 -68.21
C ASP A 205 26.20 -4.24 -68.97
N ARG A 206 24.96 -4.24 -68.45
CA ARG A 206 23.85 -3.46 -69.04
C ARG A 206 24.12 -1.95 -69.02
N LYS A 207 24.63 -1.42 -67.90
CA LYS A 207 25.03 0.00 -67.79
C LYS A 207 26.17 0.35 -68.74
N ARG A 208 27.12 -0.57 -68.92
CA ARG A 208 28.23 -0.42 -69.88
C ARG A 208 27.72 -0.38 -71.32
N ILE A 209 26.80 -1.26 -71.70
CA ILE A 209 26.16 -1.26 -73.02
C ILE A 209 25.41 0.07 -73.26
N GLU A 210 24.60 0.53 -72.29
CA GLU A 210 23.91 1.83 -72.37
C GLU A 210 24.89 2.99 -72.59
N PHE A 211 26.03 2.97 -71.89
CA PHE A 211 27.09 3.96 -72.05
C PHE A 211 27.72 3.89 -73.44
N ILE A 212 28.11 2.70 -73.91
CA ILE A 212 28.68 2.48 -75.24
C ILE A 212 27.71 2.96 -76.34
N ASP A 213 26.42 2.63 -76.24
CA ASP A 213 25.39 3.10 -77.17
C ASP A 213 25.27 4.62 -77.19
N SER A 214 25.43 5.27 -76.04
CA SER A 214 25.43 6.74 -75.95
C SER A 214 26.67 7.38 -76.61
N GLN A 215 27.83 6.71 -76.53
CA GLN A 215 29.06 7.16 -77.20
C GLN A 215 28.93 7.01 -78.71
N LEU A 216 28.45 5.85 -79.17
CA LEU A 216 28.21 5.56 -80.59
C LEU A 216 27.19 6.54 -81.23
N LYS A 217 26.20 7.02 -80.46
CA LYS A 217 25.24 8.04 -80.93
C LYS A 217 25.80 9.47 -80.98
N LYS A 218 26.79 9.79 -80.14
CA LYS A 218 27.37 11.15 -80.03
C LYS A 218 28.52 11.40 -81.00
N GLU A 219 29.10 10.35 -81.58
CA GLU A 219 30.20 10.44 -82.53
C GLU A 219 29.69 10.94 -83.90
N LYS A 220 29.63 12.27 -84.07
CA LYS A 220 29.42 12.92 -85.38
C LYS A 220 30.78 13.31 -85.96
N GLU A 221 30.97 13.02 -87.25
CA GLU A 221 32.09 13.54 -88.02
C GLU A 221 32.11 15.08 -87.91
N PRO A 222 33.24 15.71 -87.52
CA PRO A 222 33.33 17.16 -87.63
C PRO A 222 33.24 17.52 -89.11
N SER A 223 32.27 18.38 -89.47
CA SER A 223 32.20 18.86 -90.84
C SER A 223 33.35 19.83 -91.08
N ALA A 224 34.04 19.68 -92.21
CA ALA A 224 35.09 20.58 -92.70
C ALA A 224 34.70 22.07 -92.54
N LEU A 225 33.42 22.36 -92.72
CA LEU A 225 32.79 23.67 -92.62
C LEU A 225 32.89 24.30 -91.23
N ALA A 226 32.72 23.53 -90.15
CA ALA A 226 32.78 24.07 -88.79
C ALA A 226 34.21 24.45 -88.37
N ILE A 227 35.20 23.68 -88.81
CA ILE A 227 36.62 23.96 -88.55
C ILE A 227 37.07 25.14 -89.43
N LYS A 228 36.66 25.23 -90.70
CA LYS A 228 36.94 26.39 -91.55
C LYS A 228 36.35 27.69 -90.98
N GLN A 229 35.10 27.67 -90.50
CA GLN A 229 34.43 28.84 -89.92
C GLN A 229 35.09 29.33 -88.63
N MET A 230 35.47 28.42 -87.72
CA MET A 230 36.12 28.79 -86.45
C MET A 230 37.50 29.42 -86.67
N TYR A 231 38.21 29.02 -87.72
CA TYR A 231 39.51 29.60 -88.09
C TYR A 231 39.37 30.90 -88.90
N GLU A 232 38.37 31.05 -89.78
CA GLU A 232 38.07 32.33 -90.46
C GLU A 232 37.69 33.44 -89.47
N GLU A 233 37.05 33.11 -88.35
CA GLU A 233 36.75 34.05 -87.26
C GLU A 233 38.02 34.58 -86.55
N THR A 234 39.17 33.90 -86.68
CA THR A 234 40.46 34.33 -86.08
C THR A 234 41.31 35.25 -86.97
N LYS A 235 40.83 35.64 -88.17
CA LYS A 235 41.47 36.63 -89.08
C LYS A 235 42.99 36.48 -89.31
N LEU A 236 43.48 35.24 -89.37
CA LEU A 236 44.86 34.94 -89.78
C LEU A 236 44.86 34.54 -91.27
N ILE A 237 45.68 35.21 -92.09
CA ILE A 237 45.86 34.92 -93.52
C ILE A 237 46.61 33.60 -93.67
N PHE A 238 46.05 32.63 -94.41
CA PHE A 238 46.67 31.31 -94.56
C PHE A 238 47.40 31.10 -95.89
N PRO A 239 48.60 30.47 -95.88
CA PRO A 239 49.28 29.93 -97.07
C PRO A 239 48.56 28.70 -97.67
N GLU A 240 48.74 28.42 -98.96
CA GLU A 240 48.16 27.26 -99.69
C GLU A 240 48.50 25.88 -99.09
N SER A 241 49.45 25.78 -98.16
CA SER A 241 49.84 24.52 -97.51
C SER A 241 48.85 24.00 -96.45
N LEU A 242 47.82 24.78 -96.07
CA LEU A 242 46.86 24.39 -95.02
C LEU A 242 45.74 23.46 -95.52
N ASP A 243 45.28 23.59 -96.77
CA ASP A 243 44.20 22.74 -97.30
C ASP A 243 44.61 21.25 -97.35
N ARG A 244 45.87 20.94 -97.68
CA ARG A 244 46.40 19.56 -97.61
C ARG A 244 46.52 19.05 -96.17
N HIS A 245 46.96 19.91 -95.24
CA HIS A 245 47.10 19.51 -93.84
C HIS A 245 45.73 19.25 -93.18
N LEU A 246 44.70 20.01 -93.56
CA LEU A 246 43.31 19.78 -93.10
C LEU A 246 42.71 18.50 -93.70
N SER A 247 42.96 18.18 -94.97
CA SER A 247 42.50 16.91 -95.57
C SER A 247 43.16 15.68 -94.96
N ASP A 248 44.45 15.79 -94.61
CA ASP A 248 45.18 14.70 -93.94
C ASP A 248 44.67 14.49 -92.51
N ILE A 249 44.32 15.57 -91.81
CA ILE A 249 43.69 15.54 -90.48
C ILE A 249 42.29 14.90 -90.56
N GLU A 250 41.46 15.24 -91.55
CA GLU A 250 40.15 14.60 -91.75
C GLU A 250 40.26 13.10 -92.01
N THR A 251 41.22 12.69 -92.82
CA THR A 251 41.45 11.27 -93.13
C THR A 251 41.91 10.52 -91.88
N PHE A 252 42.80 11.13 -91.09
CA PHE A 252 43.25 10.56 -89.81
C PHE A 252 42.12 10.46 -88.79
N TYR A 253 41.29 11.49 -88.64
CA TYR A 253 40.12 11.45 -87.76
C TYR A 253 39.09 10.42 -88.21
N LYS A 254 38.86 10.25 -89.52
CA LYS A 254 37.97 9.19 -90.05
C LYS A 254 38.48 7.79 -89.70
N VAL A 255 39.77 7.53 -89.89
CA VAL A 255 40.38 6.23 -89.54
C VAL A 255 40.30 5.98 -88.03
N ILE A 256 40.56 6.98 -87.18
CA ILE A 256 40.45 6.85 -85.73
C ILE A 256 38.99 6.62 -85.29
N ALA A 257 38.04 7.39 -85.81
CA ALA A 257 36.63 7.25 -85.47
C ALA A 257 36.08 5.88 -85.91
N GLN A 258 36.50 5.39 -87.09
CA GLN A 258 36.11 4.07 -87.57
C GLN A 258 36.71 2.94 -86.71
N ASN A 259 37.99 3.03 -86.34
CA ASN A 259 38.63 2.05 -85.46
C ASN A 259 38.03 2.05 -84.05
N ARG A 260 37.75 3.23 -83.49
CA ARG A 260 37.10 3.38 -82.18
C ARG A 260 35.68 2.83 -82.20
N ARG A 261 34.92 3.09 -83.27
CA ARG A 261 33.58 2.52 -83.47
C ARG A 261 33.62 1.00 -83.56
N SER A 262 34.58 0.42 -84.28
CA SER A 262 34.76 -1.04 -84.33
C SER A 262 35.02 -1.61 -82.94
N HIS A 263 35.97 -1.03 -82.19
CA HIS A 263 36.29 -1.47 -80.83
C HIS A 263 35.09 -1.39 -79.88
N LEU A 264 34.31 -0.30 -79.95
CA LEU A 264 33.11 -0.13 -79.13
C LEU A 264 32.01 -1.15 -79.48
N VAL A 265 31.86 -1.50 -80.75
CA VAL A 265 30.93 -2.55 -81.19
C VAL A 265 31.39 -3.93 -80.69
N ASP A 266 32.67 -4.26 -80.83
CA ASP A 266 33.22 -5.53 -80.35
C ASP A 266 33.07 -5.67 -78.83
N GLU A 267 33.33 -4.58 -78.08
CA GLU A 267 33.16 -4.52 -76.62
C GLU A 267 31.69 -4.69 -76.19
N LYS A 268 30.75 -4.12 -76.97
CA LYS A 268 29.31 -4.29 -76.76
C LYS A 268 28.89 -5.73 -76.99
N THR A 269 29.27 -6.33 -78.11
CA THR A 269 28.92 -7.72 -78.44
C THR A 269 29.48 -8.69 -77.39
N ALA A 270 30.72 -8.49 -76.95
CA ALA A 270 31.30 -9.29 -75.87
C ALA A 270 30.56 -9.13 -74.54
N ALA A 271 30.01 -7.94 -74.24
CA ALA A 271 29.18 -7.72 -73.04
C ALA A 271 27.80 -8.38 -73.14
N GLU A 272 27.19 -8.36 -74.32
CA GLU A 272 25.90 -9.02 -74.59
C GLU A 272 26.03 -10.55 -74.46
N GLU A 273 27.09 -11.15 -75.02
CA GLU A 273 27.36 -12.59 -74.90
C GLU A 273 27.53 -13.02 -73.44
N ARG A 274 28.34 -12.30 -72.65
CA ARG A 274 28.48 -12.56 -71.21
C ARG A 274 27.17 -12.48 -70.46
N MET A 275 26.29 -11.53 -70.80
CA MET A 275 24.97 -11.42 -70.17
C MET A 275 24.08 -12.61 -70.48
N ILE A 276 24.09 -13.11 -71.73
CA ILE A 276 23.32 -14.29 -72.14
C ILE A 276 23.77 -15.53 -71.35
N ASP A 277 25.07 -15.74 -71.22
CA ASP A 277 25.61 -16.87 -70.45
C ASP A 277 25.20 -16.81 -68.98
N ARG A 278 25.33 -15.63 -68.35
CA ARG A 278 24.91 -15.43 -66.95
C ARG A 278 23.39 -15.54 -66.76
N GLU A 279 22.59 -15.12 -67.74
CA GLU A 279 21.13 -15.28 -67.68
C GLU A 279 20.69 -16.75 -67.73
N ASN A 280 21.41 -17.59 -68.47
CA ASN A 280 21.18 -19.03 -68.47
C ASN A 280 21.58 -19.65 -67.12
N GLU A 281 22.74 -19.28 -66.56
CA GLU A 281 23.17 -19.73 -65.23
C GLU A 281 22.19 -19.29 -64.13
N LEU A 282 21.69 -18.05 -64.19
CA LEU A 282 20.68 -17.53 -63.26
C LEU A 282 19.40 -18.38 -63.25
N LYS A 283 18.92 -18.82 -64.42
CA LYS A 283 17.73 -19.68 -64.51
C LYS A 283 17.97 -21.04 -63.85
N GLU A 284 19.11 -21.67 -64.11
CA GLU A 284 19.43 -22.96 -63.51
C GLU A 284 19.58 -22.87 -61.97
N LEU A 285 20.23 -21.81 -61.48
CA LEU A 285 20.40 -21.56 -60.05
C LEU A 285 19.05 -21.28 -59.36
N ASP A 286 18.15 -20.50 -59.99
CA ASP A 286 16.84 -20.20 -59.41
C ASP A 286 15.92 -21.43 -59.40
N ASP A 287 15.93 -22.24 -60.47
CA ASP A 287 15.20 -23.51 -60.53
C ASP A 287 15.67 -24.52 -59.48
N ARG A 288 16.99 -24.62 -59.29
CA ARG A 288 17.57 -25.49 -58.24
C ARG A 288 17.19 -25.00 -56.85
N ARG A 289 17.32 -23.69 -56.60
CA ARG A 289 16.96 -23.06 -55.32
C ARG A 289 15.48 -23.25 -55.01
N ARG A 290 14.59 -23.08 -55.99
CA ARG A 290 13.15 -23.29 -55.85
C ARG A 290 12.82 -24.74 -55.46
N LYS A 291 13.46 -25.73 -56.10
CA LYS A 291 13.31 -27.16 -55.75
C LYS A 291 13.79 -27.48 -54.34
N ILE A 292 14.85 -26.82 -53.86
CA ILE A 292 15.35 -26.98 -52.48
C ILE A 292 14.34 -26.39 -51.48
N LEU A 293 13.84 -25.17 -51.74
CA LEU A 293 12.88 -24.51 -50.88
C LEU A 293 11.54 -25.28 -50.81
N ASP A 294 11.08 -25.82 -51.92
CA ASP A 294 9.86 -26.64 -51.98
C ASP A 294 10.00 -27.90 -51.11
N ARG A 295 11.16 -28.59 -51.16
CA ARG A 295 11.47 -29.73 -50.28
C ARG A 295 11.54 -29.36 -48.80
N LEU A 296 12.13 -28.20 -48.47
CA LEU A 296 12.19 -27.70 -47.10
C LEU A 296 10.79 -27.36 -46.57
N GLN A 297 9.93 -26.75 -47.39
CA GLN A 297 8.57 -26.34 -47.03
C GLN A 297 7.60 -27.52 -46.91
N THR A 298 7.75 -28.55 -47.75
CA THR A 298 6.84 -29.72 -47.76
C THR A 298 6.91 -30.54 -46.47
N THR A 299 7.95 -30.39 -45.65
CA THR A 299 8.21 -31.34 -44.56
C THR A 299 7.71 -30.90 -43.18
N GLY A 300 7.15 -29.70 -43.00
CA GLY A 300 6.45 -29.26 -41.77
C GLY A 300 7.25 -29.28 -40.45
N ALA A 301 8.51 -29.74 -40.49
CA ALA A 301 9.34 -30.04 -39.34
C ALA A 301 9.79 -28.77 -38.59
N LEU A 302 10.11 -27.69 -39.31
CA LEU A 302 10.53 -26.43 -38.68
C LEU A 302 9.38 -25.79 -37.88
N ASP A 303 8.18 -25.75 -38.43
CA ASP A 303 6.99 -25.23 -37.74
C ASP A 303 6.67 -26.06 -36.50
N GLN A 304 6.84 -27.38 -36.58
CA GLN A 304 6.66 -28.28 -35.45
C GLN A 304 7.70 -28.06 -34.35
N LEU A 305 8.96 -27.80 -34.70
CA LEU A 305 10.02 -27.45 -33.74
C LEU A 305 9.76 -26.10 -33.06
N LEU A 306 9.35 -25.07 -33.81
CA LEU A 306 8.99 -23.78 -33.24
C LEU A 306 7.79 -23.90 -32.30
N LYS A 307 6.79 -24.70 -32.66
CA LYS A 307 5.63 -25.01 -31.81
C LYS A 307 6.05 -25.71 -30.51
N LEU A 308 6.86 -26.76 -30.58
CA LEU A 308 7.37 -27.49 -29.40
C LEU A 308 8.21 -26.58 -28.48
N ARG A 309 9.05 -25.70 -29.03
CA ARG A 309 9.80 -24.70 -28.23
C ARG A 309 8.87 -23.68 -27.56
N GLY A 310 7.82 -23.25 -28.25
CA GLY A 310 6.78 -22.38 -27.69
C GLY A 310 6.07 -23.05 -26.50
N GLU A 311 5.59 -24.27 -26.69
CA GLU A 311 4.94 -25.07 -25.64
C GLU A 311 5.88 -25.32 -24.44
N LEU A 312 7.15 -25.63 -24.70
CA LEU A 312 8.16 -25.80 -23.64
C LEU A 312 8.36 -24.51 -22.83
N THR A 313 8.45 -23.36 -23.52
CA THR A 313 8.64 -22.06 -22.87
C THR A 313 7.44 -21.70 -22.01
N GLU A 314 6.23 -21.91 -22.52
CA GLU A 314 4.98 -21.70 -21.78
C GLU A 314 4.94 -22.60 -20.53
N LYS A 315 5.22 -23.90 -20.68
CA LYS A 315 5.22 -24.85 -19.55
C LYS A 315 6.27 -24.54 -18.50
N LYS A 316 7.48 -24.12 -18.91
CA LYS A 316 8.53 -23.65 -17.98
C LYS A 316 8.09 -22.40 -17.23
N SER A 317 7.44 -21.45 -17.90
CA SER A 317 6.88 -20.26 -17.24
C SER A 317 5.82 -20.60 -16.21
N ILE A 318 4.90 -21.53 -16.54
CA ILE A 318 3.88 -22.02 -15.60
C ILE A 318 4.54 -22.70 -14.40
N LEU A 319 5.57 -23.53 -14.64
CA LEU A 319 6.29 -24.23 -13.59
C LEU A 319 6.96 -23.26 -12.60
N GLU A 320 7.63 -22.22 -13.09
CA GLU A 320 8.26 -21.20 -12.24
C GLU A 320 7.23 -20.40 -11.44
N ASP A 321 6.09 -20.05 -12.04
CA ASP A 321 4.97 -19.41 -11.33
C ASP A 321 4.41 -20.32 -10.23
N LEU A 322 4.19 -21.61 -10.52
CA LEU A 322 3.75 -22.60 -9.52
C LEU A 322 4.75 -22.76 -8.38
N ARG A 323 6.06 -22.80 -8.67
CA ARG A 323 7.13 -22.85 -7.66
C ARG A 323 7.13 -21.61 -6.77
N PHE A 324 6.99 -20.43 -7.36
CA PHE A 324 6.88 -19.17 -6.61
C PHE A 324 5.65 -19.13 -5.71
N ARG A 325 4.49 -19.54 -6.23
CA ARG A 325 3.24 -19.66 -5.46
C ARG A 325 3.39 -20.65 -4.29
N ARG A 326 4.01 -21.81 -4.52
CA ARG A 326 4.27 -22.79 -3.45
C ARG A 326 5.14 -22.20 -2.34
N LYS A 327 6.22 -21.49 -2.70
CA LYS A 327 7.12 -20.85 -1.73
C LYS A 327 6.36 -19.84 -0.85
N ARG A 328 5.49 -19.04 -1.45
CA ARG A 328 4.62 -18.09 -0.72
C ARG A 328 3.61 -18.81 0.18
N ALA A 329 2.96 -19.86 -0.31
CA ALA A 329 1.99 -20.64 0.47
C ALA A 329 2.66 -21.27 1.71
N LEU A 330 3.85 -21.88 1.54
CA LEU A 330 4.63 -22.43 2.65
C LEU A 330 5.05 -21.38 3.67
N PHE A 331 5.47 -20.19 3.22
CA PHE A 331 5.81 -19.08 4.10
C PHE A 331 4.60 -18.65 4.96
N ILE A 332 3.44 -18.50 4.33
CA ILE A 332 2.20 -18.12 5.05
C ILE A 332 1.78 -19.21 6.04
N GLU A 333 1.82 -20.48 5.64
CA GLU A 333 1.46 -21.60 6.54
C GLU A 333 2.42 -21.69 7.74
N LYS A 334 3.72 -21.50 7.50
CA LYS A 334 4.72 -21.43 8.57
C LYS A 334 4.40 -20.27 9.53
N LYS A 335 4.15 -19.07 9.00
CA LYS A 335 3.81 -17.89 9.81
C LYS A 335 2.51 -18.07 10.61
N LYS A 336 1.47 -18.67 10.02
CA LYS A 336 0.23 -18.99 10.74
C LYS A 336 0.45 -19.97 11.90
N ARG A 337 1.30 -20.98 11.71
CA ARG A 337 1.69 -21.91 12.79
C ARG A 337 2.46 -21.20 13.89
N GLU A 338 3.44 -20.37 13.53
CA GLU A 338 4.19 -19.53 14.50
C GLU A 338 3.25 -18.65 15.32
N LEU A 339 2.32 -17.94 14.68
CA LEU A 339 1.33 -17.09 15.36
C LEU A 339 0.40 -17.88 16.26
N THR A 340 0.02 -19.10 15.88
CA THR A 340 -0.83 -19.97 16.70
C THR A 340 -0.11 -20.36 18.00
N VAL A 341 1.17 -20.73 17.92
CA VAL A 341 1.99 -21.03 19.10
C VAL A 341 2.16 -19.80 19.98
N LEU A 342 2.49 -18.65 19.39
CA LEU A 342 2.64 -17.38 20.13
C LEU A 342 1.36 -16.98 20.86
N LYS A 343 0.19 -17.15 20.23
CA LYS A 343 -1.11 -16.88 20.86
C LYS A 343 -1.41 -17.86 21.98
N SER A 344 -1.16 -19.16 21.79
CA SER A 344 -1.37 -20.17 22.83
C SER A 344 -0.53 -19.89 24.08
N ASN A 345 0.74 -19.50 23.91
CA ASN A 345 1.60 -19.14 25.05
C ASN A 345 1.08 -17.86 25.73
N LEU A 346 0.67 -16.87 24.94
CA LEU A 346 0.13 -15.62 25.47
C LEU A 346 -1.22 -15.81 26.19
N GLU A 347 -2.05 -16.76 25.75
CA GLU A 347 -3.28 -17.15 26.44
C GLU A 347 -2.98 -17.69 27.84
N GLN A 348 -1.91 -18.49 27.99
CA GLN A 348 -1.42 -18.95 29.30
C GLN A 348 -0.90 -17.79 30.14
N ASP A 349 -0.07 -16.91 29.56
CA ASP A 349 0.46 -15.73 30.27
C ASP A 349 -0.69 -14.84 30.81
N ILE A 350 -1.78 -14.67 30.04
CA ILE A 350 -2.96 -13.90 30.45
C ILE A 350 -3.75 -14.60 31.57
N GLU A 351 -3.86 -15.93 31.51
CA GLU A 351 -4.52 -16.72 32.56
C GLU A 351 -3.73 -16.64 33.88
N ASP A 352 -2.41 -16.81 33.81
CA ASP A 352 -1.52 -16.70 34.97
C ASP A 352 -1.56 -15.30 35.60
N ASP A 353 -1.53 -14.24 34.77
CA ASP A 353 -1.66 -12.85 35.22
C ASP A 353 -2.98 -12.61 35.96
N GLN A 354 -4.10 -13.05 35.36
CA GLN A 354 -5.42 -12.90 35.94
C GLN A 354 -5.58 -13.64 37.28
N LEU A 355 -4.96 -14.82 37.42
CA LEU A 355 -4.94 -15.57 38.67
C LEU A 355 -4.02 -14.94 39.73
N SER A 356 -2.91 -14.34 39.31
CA SER A 356 -1.95 -13.69 40.22
C SER A 356 -2.48 -12.36 40.77
N GLU A 357 -3.21 -11.60 39.95
CA GLU A 357 -3.79 -10.29 40.29
C GLU A 357 -5.26 -10.39 40.75
N ASP A 358 -5.69 -11.58 41.19
CA ASP A 358 -7.05 -11.89 41.63
C ASP A 358 -7.54 -10.96 42.76
N ASN A 359 -6.62 -10.40 43.57
CA ASN A 359 -6.99 -9.44 44.61
C ASN A 359 -7.55 -8.12 44.05
N HIS A 360 -6.96 -7.58 42.98
CA HIS A 360 -7.45 -6.34 42.36
C HIS A 360 -8.84 -6.55 41.74
N VAL A 361 -9.04 -7.69 41.07
CA VAL A 361 -10.33 -8.05 40.47
C VAL A 361 -11.38 -8.29 41.57
N LYS A 362 -11.04 -9.01 42.65
CA LYS A 362 -11.93 -9.22 43.80
C LYS A 362 -12.37 -7.93 44.45
N GLU A 363 -11.45 -6.98 44.65
CA GLU A 363 -11.79 -5.67 45.20
C GLU A 363 -12.78 -4.92 44.28
N ALA A 364 -12.50 -4.88 42.97
CA ALA A 364 -13.39 -4.26 41.99
C ALA A 364 -14.78 -4.93 41.97
N THR A 365 -14.82 -6.26 42.00
CA THR A 365 -16.08 -7.03 42.04
C THR A 365 -16.86 -6.78 43.32
N ALA A 366 -16.18 -6.70 44.48
CA ALA A 366 -16.81 -6.40 45.75
C ALA A 366 -17.42 -4.99 45.77
N LEU A 367 -16.66 -3.98 45.35
CA LEU A 367 -17.13 -2.59 45.26
C LEU A 367 -18.32 -2.47 44.29
N PHE A 368 -18.22 -3.06 43.11
CA PHE A 368 -19.32 -3.06 42.14
C PHE A 368 -20.57 -3.73 42.72
N GLY A 369 -20.41 -4.89 43.36
CA GLY A 369 -21.49 -5.62 44.01
C GLY A 369 -22.16 -4.82 45.13
N GLU A 370 -21.37 -4.11 45.93
CA GLU A 370 -21.86 -3.24 47.01
C GLU A 370 -22.70 -2.07 46.47
N TYR A 371 -22.14 -1.28 45.55
CA TYR A 371 -22.85 -0.09 45.04
C TYR A 371 -24.03 -0.45 44.14
N SER A 372 -23.98 -1.57 43.42
CA SER A 372 -25.15 -2.08 42.70
C SER A 372 -26.26 -2.54 43.64
N ASP A 373 -25.94 -3.16 44.77
CA ASP A 373 -26.93 -3.53 45.80
C ASP A 373 -27.56 -2.30 46.42
N ARG A 374 -26.73 -1.33 46.80
CA ARG A 374 -27.19 -0.04 47.31
C ARG A 374 -28.08 0.66 46.29
N MET A 375 -27.71 0.69 45.02
CA MET A 375 -28.43 1.47 44.02
C MET A 375 -29.70 0.77 43.52
N CYS A 376 -29.63 -0.53 43.26
CA CYS A 376 -30.66 -1.30 42.58
C CYS A 376 -31.39 -2.34 43.46
N ASN A 377 -31.01 -2.49 44.73
CA ASN A 377 -31.45 -3.56 45.64
C ASN A 377 -31.18 -4.99 45.09
N TYR A 378 -30.12 -5.14 44.30
CA TYR A 378 -29.58 -6.43 43.93
C TYR A 378 -28.06 -6.34 43.72
N LYS A 379 -27.34 -7.41 44.02
CA LYS A 379 -25.90 -7.50 43.78
C LYS A 379 -25.61 -7.83 42.32
N GLY A 380 -25.05 -6.87 41.60
CA GLY A 380 -24.47 -7.10 40.27
C GLY A 380 -23.16 -7.89 40.37
N ILE A 381 -22.84 -8.64 39.31
CA ILE A 381 -21.61 -9.43 39.23
C ILE A 381 -20.71 -8.82 38.17
N LEU A 382 -19.51 -8.40 38.58
CA LEU A 382 -18.41 -8.05 37.69
C LEU A 382 -17.44 -9.23 37.65
N SER A 383 -17.12 -9.71 36.45
CA SER A 383 -16.17 -10.81 36.24
C SER A 383 -15.16 -10.45 35.15
N VAL A 384 -13.92 -10.90 35.36
CA VAL A 384 -12.83 -10.79 34.40
C VAL A 384 -12.32 -12.20 34.13
N ASP A 385 -12.66 -12.75 32.97
CA ASP A 385 -12.28 -14.11 32.60
C ASP A 385 -11.17 -14.09 31.55
N SER A 386 -10.21 -15.02 31.64
CA SER A 386 -9.32 -15.30 30.50
C SER A 386 -10.06 -16.12 29.44
N ARG A 387 -10.00 -15.67 28.18
CA ARG A 387 -10.52 -16.42 27.02
C ARG A 387 -9.50 -16.42 25.89
N LYS A 388 -9.74 -17.26 24.88
CA LYS A 388 -8.94 -17.36 23.65
C LYS A 388 -8.60 -16.02 22.96
N ASN A 389 -9.45 -15.01 23.13
CA ASN A 389 -9.24 -13.68 22.54
C ASN A 389 -8.85 -12.63 23.59
N GLY A 390 -8.17 -13.04 24.65
CA GLY A 390 -7.72 -12.21 25.77
C GLY A 390 -8.77 -12.05 26.85
N LEU A 391 -8.53 -11.07 27.72
CA LEU A 391 -9.40 -10.78 28.87
C LEU A 391 -10.83 -10.44 28.43
N ASP A 392 -11.81 -11.01 29.12
CA ASP A 392 -13.23 -10.81 28.91
C ASP A 392 -13.84 -10.18 30.15
N PHE A 393 -14.02 -8.86 30.10
CA PHE A 393 -14.71 -8.10 31.14
C PHE A 393 -16.22 -8.24 30.92
N SER A 394 -16.95 -8.65 31.95
CA SER A 394 -18.40 -8.84 31.87
C SER A 394 -19.09 -8.36 33.14
N ILE A 395 -20.26 -7.73 32.95
CA ILE A 395 -21.14 -7.29 34.02
C ILE A 395 -22.46 -8.03 33.83
N LYS A 396 -22.93 -8.70 34.88
CA LYS A 396 -24.21 -9.40 34.89
C LYS A 396 -25.13 -8.81 35.94
N VAL A 397 -26.33 -8.40 35.54
CA VAL A 397 -27.37 -7.94 36.46
C VAL A 397 -28.76 -8.46 36.06
N PRO A 398 -29.71 -8.55 37.00
CA PRO A 398 -31.11 -8.79 36.66
C PRO A 398 -31.68 -7.65 35.78
N GLY A 399 -32.32 -8.00 34.66
CA GLY A 399 -33.10 -7.04 33.87
C GLY A 399 -32.33 -6.17 32.86
N GLU A 400 -31.14 -6.61 32.41
CA GLU A 400 -30.18 -5.91 31.51
C GLU A 400 -30.71 -5.15 30.26
N LYS A 401 -31.99 -5.29 29.90
CA LYS A 401 -32.55 -4.70 28.67
C LYS A 401 -33.04 -3.25 28.82
N SER A 402 -33.15 -2.72 30.03
CA SER A 402 -33.60 -1.33 30.25
C SER A 402 -32.46 -0.32 30.12
N LYS A 403 -32.72 0.83 29.47
CA LYS A 403 -31.78 1.97 29.40
C LYS A 403 -31.40 2.45 30.80
N GLY A 404 -32.37 2.57 31.71
CA GLY A 404 -32.13 2.98 33.10
C GLY A 404 -31.22 2.00 33.85
N ILE A 405 -31.42 0.69 33.70
CA ILE A 405 -30.58 -0.33 34.35
C ILE A 405 -29.13 -0.24 33.85
N LYS A 406 -28.92 -0.09 32.54
CA LYS A 406 -27.58 0.06 31.96
C LYS A 406 -26.86 1.32 32.42
N ASN A 407 -27.60 2.40 32.54
CA ASN A 407 -27.10 3.65 33.09
C ASN A 407 -26.71 3.51 34.57
N MET A 408 -27.51 2.80 35.37
CA MET A 408 -27.17 2.46 36.76
C MET A 408 -25.91 1.58 36.85
N GLN A 409 -25.76 0.60 35.95
CA GLN A 409 -24.53 -0.20 35.87
C GLN A 409 -23.31 0.68 35.57
N THR A 410 -23.47 1.63 34.65
CA THR A 410 -22.40 2.55 34.27
C THR A 410 -22.02 3.46 35.43
N PHE A 411 -23.01 4.01 36.15
CA PHE A 411 -22.77 4.76 37.38
C PHE A 411 -22.00 3.93 38.42
N CYS A 412 -22.44 2.70 38.72
CA CYS A 412 -21.78 1.84 39.71
C CYS A 412 -20.35 1.47 39.28
N PHE A 413 -20.14 1.25 37.98
CA PHE A 413 -18.84 0.92 37.42
C PHE A 413 -17.88 2.10 37.51
N ASP A 414 -18.33 3.30 37.14
CA ASP A 414 -17.50 4.50 37.16
C ASP A 414 -17.17 4.95 38.60
N MET A 415 -18.11 4.78 39.54
CA MET A 415 -17.85 4.97 40.98
C MET A 415 -16.80 3.98 41.49
N MET A 416 -16.94 2.70 41.17
CA MET A 416 -15.97 1.66 41.54
C MET A 416 -14.57 1.98 41.01
N LEU A 417 -14.44 2.40 39.75
CA LEU A 417 -13.15 2.84 39.21
C LEU A 417 -12.60 4.07 39.94
N SER A 418 -13.45 5.05 40.23
CA SER A 418 -13.06 6.27 40.95
C SER A 418 -12.53 5.97 42.35
N ILE A 419 -13.17 5.04 43.07
CA ILE A 419 -12.73 4.59 44.39
C ILE A 419 -11.38 3.88 44.32
N ILE A 420 -11.21 2.94 43.38
CA ILE A 420 -9.96 2.20 43.21
C ILE A 420 -8.79 3.15 42.94
N TRP A 421 -9.01 4.15 42.08
CA TRP A 421 -7.97 5.10 41.71
C TRP A 421 -7.70 6.11 42.83
N ALA A 422 -8.73 6.60 43.51
CA ALA A 422 -8.56 7.47 44.68
C ALA A 422 -7.76 6.78 45.80
N LYS A 423 -7.98 5.47 46.05
CA LYS A 423 -7.19 4.68 47.01
C LYS A 423 -5.70 4.57 46.65
N LYS A 424 -5.36 4.72 45.37
CA LYS A 424 -3.97 4.70 44.88
C LYS A 424 -3.29 6.07 44.98
N ASP A 425 -3.98 7.10 45.49
CA ASP A 425 -3.59 8.51 45.41
C ASP A 425 -3.24 8.93 43.96
N LEU A 426 -3.90 8.30 42.99
CA LEU A 426 -3.78 8.54 41.56
C LEU A 426 -5.16 8.82 40.95
N GLY A 427 -5.20 9.12 39.66
CA GLY A 427 -6.41 9.40 38.92
C GLY A 427 -6.66 10.90 38.76
N PRO A 428 -7.77 11.29 38.12
CA PRO A 428 -8.09 12.70 37.90
C PRO A 428 -8.52 13.45 39.17
N GLY A 429 -8.81 12.76 40.27
CA GLY A 429 -9.38 13.36 41.49
C GLY A 429 -10.84 13.78 41.34
N PHE A 430 -11.49 13.47 40.22
CA PHE A 430 -12.90 13.75 39.97
C PHE A 430 -13.57 12.69 39.10
N LEU A 431 -14.89 12.60 39.21
CA LEU A 431 -15.79 11.90 38.32
C LEU A 431 -16.78 12.91 37.74
N VAL A 432 -16.96 12.91 36.42
CA VAL A 432 -17.92 13.79 35.73
C VAL A 432 -18.96 12.96 34.99
N HIS A 433 -20.22 13.20 35.32
CA HIS A 433 -21.36 12.69 34.57
C HIS A 433 -22.20 13.84 34.01
N ASP A 434 -22.79 13.58 32.84
CA ASP A 434 -23.83 14.44 32.29
C ASP A 434 -25.21 13.85 32.55
N SER A 435 -26.27 14.66 32.43
CA SER A 435 -27.66 14.35 32.78
C SER A 435 -28.16 13.05 32.14
N HIS A 436 -27.61 12.68 30.98
CA HIS A 436 -27.90 11.43 30.27
C HIS A 436 -27.62 10.16 31.08
N ILE A 437 -26.73 10.19 32.09
CA ILE A 437 -26.54 9.06 32.99
C ILE A 437 -27.83 8.73 33.76
N PHE A 438 -28.74 9.68 33.94
CA PHE A 438 -30.00 9.47 34.67
C PHE A 438 -31.19 9.10 33.77
N ASP A 439 -30.98 9.00 32.46
CA ASP A 439 -32.04 8.68 31.51
C ASP A 439 -32.69 7.32 31.82
N GLY A 440 -34.01 7.32 31.95
CA GLY A 440 -34.80 6.11 32.22
C GLY A 440 -34.76 5.67 33.69
N MET A 441 -34.18 6.47 34.59
CA MET A 441 -34.30 6.31 36.03
C MET A 441 -35.52 7.07 36.58
N ASP A 442 -36.10 6.58 37.66
CA ASP A 442 -37.12 7.32 38.40
C ASP A 442 -36.52 8.31 39.41
N GLY A 443 -37.34 9.22 39.95
CA GLY A 443 -36.88 10.25 40.88
C GLY A 443 -36.24 9.72 42.18
N ARG A 444 -36.62 8.52 42.64
CA ARG A 444 -35.99 7.90 43.82
C ARG A 444 -34.60 7.40 43.47
N GLN A 445 -34.44 6.83 42.28
CA GLN A 445 -33.16 6.36 41.79
C GLN A 445 -32.17 7.51 41.57
N ILE A 446 -32.65 8.63 41.01
CA ILE A 446 -31.82 9.84 40.80
C ILE A 446 -31.32 10.38 42.15
N ALA A 447 -32.22 10.57 43.11
CA ALA A 447 -31.85 11.02 44.45
C ALA A 447 -30.83 10.09 45.12
N LYS A 448 -31.10 8.78 45.07
CA LYS A 448 -30.21 7.77 45.65
C LYS A 448 -28.80 7.78 45.05
N ALA A 449 -28.68 7.97 43.73
CA ALA A 449 -27.39 8.06 43.08
C ALA A 449 -26.59 9.31 43.50
N ILE A 450 -27.27 10.45 43.68
CA ILE A 450 -26.65 11.70 44.15
C ILE A 450 -26.20 11.57 45.61
N GLU A 451 -27.06 11.03 46.48
CA GLU A 451 -26.74 10.77 47.90
C GLU A 451 -25.57 9.81 48.06
N ILE A 452 -25.55 8.71 47.31
CA ILE A 452 -24.41 7.79 47.24
C ILE A 452 -23.15 8.55 46.78
N GLY A 453 -23.29 9.45 45.80
CA GLY A 453 -22.19 10.29 45.33
C GLY A 453 -21.57 11.15 46.43
N ASP A 454 -22.38 11.84 47.23
CA ASP A 454 -21.89 12.65 48.36
C ASP A 454 -21.17 11.78 49.42
N GLU A 455 -21.76 10.65 49.80
CA GLU A 455 -21.17 9.75 50.78
C GLU A 455 -19.80 9.21 50.30
N VAL A 456 -19.76 8.67 49.08
CA VAL A 456 -18.57 8.04 48.50
C VAL A 456 -17.44 9.05 48.29
N THR A 457 -17.77 10.27 47.87
CA THR A 457 -16.77 11.33 47.65
C THR A 457 -16.16 11.83 48.97
N ARG A 458 -16.95 11.89 50.05
CA ARG A 458 -16.43 12.20 51.40
C ARG A 458 -15.54 11.10 51.94
N GLU A 459 -15.92 9.84 51.73
CA GLU A 459 -15.17 8.68 52.21
C GLU A 459 -13.83 8.53 51.47
N HIS A 460 -13.85 8.64 50.14
CA HIS A 460 -12.68 8.33 49.30
C HIS A 460 -11.96 9.57 48.75
N LYS A 461 -12.37 10.79 49.11
CA LYS A 461 -11.67 12.05 48.82
C LYS A 461 -11.45 12.35 47.34
N PHE A 462 -12.51 12.26 46.54
CA PHE A 462 -12.53 12.77 45.16
C PHE A 462 -13.79 13.62 44.93
N GLN A 463 -13.88 14.35 43.81
CA GLN A 463 -15.05 15.17 43.50
C GLN A 463 -16.02 14.43 42.57
N TYR A 464 -17.33 14.49 42.83
CA TYR A 464 -18.34 14.06 41.86
C TYR A 464 -19.06 15.28 41.29
N ILE A 465 -18.94 15.47 39.98
CA ILE A 465 -19.47 16.62 39.24
C ILE A 465 -20.56 16.11 38.30
N ILE A 466 -21.73 16.72 38.37
CA ILE A 466 -22.86 16.38 37.52
C ILE A 466 -23.31 17.64 36.77
N THR A 467 -23.40 17.56 35.44
CA THR A 467 -24.20 18.52 34.66
C THR A 467 -25.62 17.97 34.56
N LEU A 468 -26.55 18.51 35.35
CA LEU A 468 -27.91 17.98 35.47
C LEU A 468 -28.93 19.00 34.96
N ASN A 469 -29.92 18.55 34.19
CA ASN A 469 -31.03 19.40 33.79
C ASN A 469 -31.93 19.72 35.00
N SER A 470 -32.41 20.96 35.10
CA SER A 470 -33.24 21.42 36.22
C SER A 470 -34.49 20.56 36.42
N ASP A 471 -35.16 20.14 35.34
CA ASP A 471 -36.36 19.31 35.42
C ASP A 471 -36.08 17.89 35.93
N VAL A 472 -34.85 17.38 35.71
CA VAL A 472 -34.39 16.09 36.24
C VAL A 472 -34.06 16.22 37.73
N PHE A 473 -33.44 17.33 38.13
CA PHE A 473 -33.19 17.65 39.54
C PHE A 473 -34.49 17.79 40.34
N GLU A 474 -35.47 18.53 39.81
CA GLU A 474 -36.79 18.72 40.46
C GLU A 474 -37.59 17.41 40.63
N LYS A 475 -37.33 16.40 39.77
CA LYS A 475 -37.96 15.06 39.89
C LYS A 475 -37.32 14.22 40.98
N ALA A 476 -36.11 14.55 41.43
CA ALA A 476 -35.38 13.77 42.42
C ALA A 476 -36.08 13.80 43.78
N LYS A 477 -36.24 12.64 44.40
CA LYS A 477 -36.93 12.47 45.69
C LYS A 477 -35.90 12.18 46.78
N PHE A 478 -35.19 13.23 47.20
CA PHE A 478 -34.16 13.17 48.25
C PHE A 478 -34.74 12.77 49.61
N SER A 479 -33.88 12.19 50.44
CA SER A 479 -34.13 11.97 51.86
C SER A 479 -34.26 13.29 52.61
N ASP A 480 -35.04 13.30 53.70
CA ASP A 480 -35.37 14.51 54.46
C ASP A 480 -34.14 15.19 55.09
N ASP A 481 -33.07 14.42 55.34
CA ASP A 481 -31.80 14.85 55.93
C ASP A 481 -30.74 15.27 54.89
N PHE A 482 -31.03 15.16 53.60
CA PHE A 482 -30.11 15.51 52.53
C PHE A 482 -30.36 16.93 51.99
N ASP A 483 -29.44 17.85 52.26
CA ASP A 483 -29.49 19.24 51.75
C ASP A 483 -28.94 19.32 50.31
N SER A 484 -29.77 18.94 49.34
CA SER A 484 -29.39 18.91 47.92
C SER A 484 -29.05 20.29 47.35
N GLU A 485 -29.68 21.36 47.83
CA GLU A 485 -29.47 22.73 47.35
C GLU A 485 -28.06 23.24 47.68
N SER A 486 -27.45 22.76 48.79
CA SER A 486 -26.07 23.12 49.15
C SER A 486 -25.01 22.70 48.13
N PHE A 487 -25.33 21.75 47.25
CA PHE A 487 -24.44 21.25 46.21
C PHE A 487 -24.68 21.91 44.85
N VAL A 488 -25.75 22.70 44.71
CA VAL A 488 -26.08 23.39 43.46
C VAL A 488 -25.14 24.58 43.29
N ASN A 489 -24.45 24.63 42.15
CA ASN A 489 -23.59 25.75 41.83
C ASN A 489 -24.43 27.00 41.47
N ASP A 490 -24.07 28.16 42.01
CA ASP A 490 -24.72 29.45 41.71
C ASP A 490 -24.72 29.77 40.20
N TYR A 491 -23.71 29.26 39.47
CA TYR A 491 -23.60 29.44 38.02
C TYR A 491 -24.44 28.40 37.27
N ARG A 492 -25.58 28.82 36.74
CA ARG A 492 -26.46 28.00 35.89
C ARG A 492 -26.10 28.13 34.41
N LEU A 493 -26.01 27.00 33.73
CA LEU A 493 -25.90 26.94 32.28
C LEU A 493 -27.26 27.22 31.63
N SER A 494 -27.32 28.13 30.68
CA SER A 494 -28.56 28.44 29.95
C SER A 494 -28.28 28.99 28.56
N ASP A 495 -29.07 28.52 27.59
CA ASP A 495 -29.05 29.00 26.21
C ASP A 495 -29.80 30.33 26.04
N GLU A 496 -30.59 30.73 27.04
CA GLU A 496 -31.47 31.90 26.98
C GLU A 496 -30.67 33.21 26.89
N ASN A 497 -29.54 33.31 27.59
CA ASN A 497 -28.73 34.53 27.66
C ASN A 497 -27.27 34.28 27.28
N THR A 498 -26.55 35.35 26.89
CA THR A 498 -25.11 35.28 26.56
C THR A 498 -24.21 35.04 27.77
N SER A 499 -24.73 35.16 28.99
CA SER A 499 -24.02 34.97 30.25
C SER A 499 -24.06 33.53 30.79
N GLY A 500 -24.85 32.63 30.19
CA GLY A 500 -25.07 31.25 30.70
C GLY A 500 -24.02 30.22 30.29
N GLY A 501 -22.78 30.63 29.99
CA GLY A 501 -21.70 29.75 29.53
C GLY A 501 -20.72 29.32 30.63
N ILE A 502 -20.07 28.17 30.47
CA ILE A 502 -18.98 27.72 31.36
C ILE A 502 -17.70 28.50 31.04
N LEU A 503 -17.06 29.06 32.08
CA LEU A 503 -15.80 29.83 31.95
C LEU A 503 -15.88 31.01 30.95
N GLY A 504 -17.07 31.60 30.79
CA GLY A 504 -17.31 32.70 29.83
C GLY A 504 -17.35 32.27 28.36
N LEU A 505 -17.43 30.96 28.09
CA LEU A 505 -17.55 30.39 26.74
C LEU A 505 -18.92 29.73 26.59
N ARG A 506 -19.60 29.99 25.47
CA ARG A 506 -20.72 29.15 25.03
C ARG A 506 -20.16 27.82 24.54
N VAL A 507 -20.77 26.74 25.00
CA VAL A 507 -20.46 25.39 24.57
C VAL A 507 -21.59 24.99 23.62
N ASP A 508 -21.36 25.18 22.31
CA ASP A 508 -22.29 24.78 21.24
C ASP A 508 -22.18 23.28 20.92
#